data_AF-A0A8H5TIA3-F1
#
_entry.id   AF-A0A8H5TIA3-F1
#
_cell.length_a   1.000
_cell.length_b   1.000
_cell.length_c   1.000
_cell.angle_alpha   90.00
_cell.angle_beta   90.00
_cell.angle_gamma   90.00
#
_symmetry.space_group_name_H-M   'P 1'
#
loop_
_entity.id
_entity.type
_entity.pdbx_description
1 polymer ?
#
loop_
_entity_poly.entity_id
_entity_poly.type
_entity_poly.pdbx_seq_one_letter_code
_entity_poly.pdbx_strand_id
1 'polypeptide(L)'
;MSSSDHQSPFSKSVFPPSYGEANKCIGYAKTADRRCDKTIGVAKIREHNECMRQLGELPSEQRVHHPLLQHATQILLCCVHLDQENFIRQFSRAQMVLRGVARDGRI
;
A
#
# COMPACT_ATOMS: atom_id res chain seq x y z
N MET A 1 3.49 29.41 -28.59
CA MET A 1 3.05 29.07 -27.21
C MET A 1 2.12 27.86 -27.30
N SER A 2 2.61 26.69 -26.93
CA SER A 2 1.91 25.39 -26.76
C SER A 2 3.06 24.40 -26.51
N SER A 3 3.10 23.59 -25.46
CA SER A 3 2.03 22.87 -24.80
C SER A 3 2.33 22.77 -23.31
N SER A 4 1.30 22.95 -22.48
CA SER A 4 1.40 22.73 -21.04
C SER A 4 1.69 21.26 -20.77
N ASP A 5 2.93 20.94 -20.43
CA ASP A 5 3.34 19.74 -19.71
C ASP A 5 2.61 19.70 -18.35
N HIS A 6 1.35 19.27 -18.35
CA HIS A 6 0.69 18.79 -17.14
C HIS A 6 1.28 17.40 -16.83
N GLN A 7 2.54 17.39 -16.39
CA GLN A 7 3.09 16.25 -15.68
C GLN A 7 2.33 16.17 -14.35
N SER A 8 1.27 15.35 -14.36
CA SER A 8 0.55 14.98 -13.16
C SER A 8 1.55 14.38 -12.17
N PRO A 9 1.68 14.88 -10.92
CA PRO A 9 2.69 14.45 -9.96
C PRO A 9 2.48 13.02 -9.41
N PHE A 10 1.60 12.23 -10.03
CA PHE A 10 1.39 10.81 -9.72
C PHE A 10 2.47 9.88 -10.31
N SER A 11 3.48 10.44 -10.96
CA SER A 11 4.63 9.70 -11.48
C SER A 11 5.45 9.10 -10.33
N LYS A 12 5.35 7.77 -10.20
CA LYS A 12 6.04 6.85 -9.27
C LYS A 12 5.28 6.45 -8.00
N SER A 13 3.97 6.20 -8.10
CA SER A 13 3.31 5.32 -7.13
C SER A 13 3.93 3.92 -7.22
N VAL A 14 4.67 3.51 -6.20
CA VAL A 14 5.33 2.20 -6.09
C VAL A 14 4.31 1.05 -5.94
N PHE A 15 3.04 1.37 -5.62
CA PHE A 15 1.93 0.40 -5.65
C PHE A 15 0.95 0.67 -6.80
N PRO A 16 0.39 -0.38 -7.43
CA PRO A 16 -0.79 -0.24 -8.27
C PRO A 16 -1.99 0.26 -7.45
N PRO A 17 -2.98 0.91 -8.08
CA PRO A 17 -4.22 1.38 -7.43
C PRO A 17 -4.98 0.28 -6.65
N SER A 18 -4.66 -0.98 -6.89
CA SER A 18 -5.28 -2.17 -6.29
C SER A 18 -4.84 -2.48 -4.85
N TYR A 19 -3.77 -1.85 -4.34
CA TYR A 19 -3.27 -2.11 -2.98
C TYR A 19 -4.12 -1.45 -1.88
N GLY A 20 -5.03 -0.54 -2.24
CA GLY A 20 -6.03 0.02 -1.35
C GLY A 20 -6.90 1.05 -2.07
N GLU A 21 -8.19 1.12 -1.75
CA GLU A 21 -9.01 2.27 -2.16
C GLU A 21 -8.58 3.48 -1.32
N ALA A 22 -7.70 4.31 -1.89
CA ALA A 22 -7.17 5.60 -1.44
C ALA A 22 -6.81 5.74 0.05
N ASN A 23 -7.77 5.61 0.97
CA ASN A 23 -7.62 5.80 2.41
C ASN A 23 -8.27 4.69 3.25
N LYS A 24 -8.64 3.53 2.69
CA LYS A 24 -9.32 2.46 3.45
C LYS A 24 -8.34 1.48 4.09
N CYS A 25 -8.80 0.88 5.19
CA CYS A 25 -8.10 -0.19 5.84
C CYS A 25 -7.92 -1.40 4.91
N ILE A 26 -6.72 -1.96 4.87
CA ILE A 26 -6.40 -3.13 4.03
C ILE A 26 -6.69 -4.47 4.72
N GLY A 27 -7.13 -4.46 5.98
CA GLY A 27 -7.52 -5.66 6.71
C GLY A 27 -8.79 -6.32 6.16
N TYR A 28 -8.96 -7.61 6.42
CA TYR A 28 -10.15 -8.37 6.05
C TYR A 28 -10.97 -8.70 7.29
N ALA A 29 -12.30 -8.64 7.16
CA ALA A 29 -13.17 -9.17 8.20
C ALA A 29 -13.05 -10.69 8.25
N LYS A 30 -13.02 -11.29 9.44
CA LYS A 30 -12.90 -12.75 9.60
C LYS A 30 -14.08 -13.54 9.03
N THR A 31 -15.25 -12.90 8.90
CA THR A 31 -16.54 -13.58 8.63
C THR A 31 -17.13 -13.28 7.26
N ALA A 32 -16.52 -12.38 6.50
CA ALA A 32 -16.90 -12.07 5.15
C ALA A 32 -15.62 -11.77 4.41
N ASP A 33 -15.38 -12.35 3.24
CA ASP A 33 -14.26 -12.02 2.32
C ASP A 33 -14.27 -10.56 1.82
N ARG A 34 -14.89 -9.66 2.59
CA ARG A 34 -14.98 -8.23 2.38
C ARG A 34 -13.79 -7.54 3.05
N ARG A 35 -13.20 -6.62 2.29
CA ARG A 35 -12.24 -5.65 2.82
C ARG A 35 -12.91 -4.76 3.87
N CYS A 36 -12.13 -4.35 4.86
CA CYS A 36 -12.56 -3.37 5.84
C CYS A 36 -12.91 -2.04 5.14
N ASP A 37 -14.00 -1.42 5.58
CA ASP A 37 -14.49 -0.13 5.08
C ASP A 37 -14.01 1.06 5.92
N LYS A 38 -13.33 0.80 7.05
CA LYS A 38 -12.82 1.87 7.92
C LYS A 38 -11.80 2.73 7.19
N THR A 39 -12.03 4.03 7.26
CA THR A 39 -11.11 5.05 6.76
C THR A 39 -9.92 5.23 7.71
N ILE A 40 -8.73 5.27 7.14
CA ILE A 40 -7.48 5.65 7.78
C ILE A 40 -7.36 7.17 7.71
N GLY A 41 -7.02 7.79 8.84
CA GLY A 41 -6.92 9.25 8.93
C GLY A 41 -5.87 9.85 7.99
N VAL A 42 -6.12 11.08 7.53
CA VAL A 42 -5.27 11.78 6.54
C VAL A 42 -3.80 11.86 6.96
N ALA A 43 -3.51 12.08 8.25
CA ALA A 43 -2.14 12.13 8.76
C ALA A 43 -1.38 10.81 8.52
N LYS A 44 -2.03 9.68 8.80
CA LYS A 44 -1.50 8.34 8.54
C LYS A 44 -1.30 8.09 7.04
N ILE A 45 -2.26 8.50 6.21
CA ILE A 45 -2.10 8.38 4.75
C ILE A 45 -0.91 9.19 4.23
N ARG A 46 -0.66 10.39 4.76
CA ARG A 46 0.55 11.16 4.42
C ARG A 46 1.83 10.43 4.82
N GLU A 47 1.86 9.86 6.02
CA GLU A 47 3.00 9.05 6.49
C GLU A 47 3.23 7.81 5.63
N HIS A 48 2.15 7.11 5.25
CA HIS A 48 2.22 5.99 4.31
C HIS A 48 2.83 6.41 2.98
N ASN A 49 2.34 7.51 2.40
CA ASN A 49 2.85 8.02 1.12
C ASN A 49 4.33 8.40 1.20
N GLU A 50 4.78 8.99 2.30
CA GLU A 50 6.19 9.31 2.50
C GLU A 50 7.05 8.03 2.59
N CYS A 51 6.59 7.01 3.32
CA CYS A 51 7.26 5.70 3.36
C CYS A 51 7.37 5.08 1.96
N MET A 52 6.29 5.19 1.16
CA MET A 52 6.28 4.69 -0.21
C MET A 52 7.20 5.47 -1.15
N ARG A 53 7.29 6.79 -0.97
CA ARG A 53 8.21 7.66 -1.71
C ARG A 53 9.66 7.25 -1.45
N GLN A 54 10.03 7.09 -0.17
CA GLN A 54 11.36 6.64 0.25
C GLN A 54 11.67 5.21 -0.25
N LEU A 55 10.70 4.29 -0.20
CA LEU A 55 10.85 2.96 -0.80
C LEU A 55 11.11 3.03 -2.32
N GLY A 56 10.51 3.99 -3.02
CA GLY A 56 10.68 4.20 -4.45
C GLY A 56 12.10 4.62 -4.86
N GLU A 57 12.86 5.20 -3.93
CA GLU A 57 14.27 5.59 -4.14
C GLU A 57 15.23 4.39 -4.03
N LEU A 58 14.80 3.30 -3.39
CA LEU A 58 15.62 2.10 -3.22
C LEU A 58 15.60 1.20 -4.47
N PRO A 59 16.66 0.39 -4.69
CA PRO A 59 16.64 -0.69 -5.68
C PRO A 59 15.50 -1.68 -5.40
N SER A 60 14.87 -2.21 -6.45
CA SER A 60 13.72 -3.13 -6.37
C SER A 60 13.95 -4.32 -5.42
N GLU A 61 15.15 -4.91 -5.47
CA GLU A 61 15.55 -6.05 -4.64
C GLU A 61 15.52 -5.74 -3.13
N GLN A 62 15.80 -4.48 -2.77
CA GLN A 62 15.85 -4.04 -1.37
C GLN A 62 14.46 -3.69 -0.82
N ARG A 63 13.53 -3.23 -1.67
CA ARG A 63 12.20 -2.75 -1.24
C ARG A 63 11.38 -3.79 -0.48
N VAL A 64 11.47 -5.05 -0.90
CA VAL A 64 10.66 -6.16 -0.38
C VAL A 64 10.98 -6.49 1.09
N HIS A 65 12.23 -6.30 1.48
CA HIS A 65 12.73 -6.62 2.82
C HIS A 65 12.97 -5.36 3.65
N HIS A 66 12.66 -4.18 3.10
CA HIS A 66 12.93 -2.92 3.76
C HIS A 66 11.94 -2.66 4.90
N PRO A 67 12.40 -2.19 6.08
CA PRO A 67 11.53 -1.87 7.22
C PRO A 67 10.42 -0.86 6.88
N LEU A 68 10.65 0.05 5.94
CA LEU A 68 9.64 1.01 5.48
C LEU A 68 8.41 0.32 4.87
N LEU A 69 8.56 -0.86 4.25
CA LEU A 69 7.41 -1.59 3.70
C LEU A 69 6.53 -2.16 4.82
N GLN A 70 7.16 -2.66 5.87
CA GLN A 70 6.47 -3.14 7.07
C GLN A 70 5.71 -1.98 7.71
N HIS A 71 6.37 -0.84 7.91
CA HIS A 71 5.74 0.35 8.48
C HIS A 71 4.59 0.86 7.62
N ALA A 72 4.81 1.01 6.31
CA ALA A 72 3.78 1.43 5.35
C ALA A 72 2.55 0.50 5.36
N THR A 73 2.75 -0.81 5.54
CA THR A 73 1.66 -1.79 5.66
C THR A 73 0.89 -1.64 6.96
N GLN A 74 1.60 -1.44 8.09
CA GLN A 74 0.97 -1.25 9.40
C GLN A 74 0.09 0.01 9.44
N ILE A 75 0.53 1.09 8.80
CA ILE A 75 -0.22 2.36 8.76
C ILE A 75 -1.62 2.17 8.15
N LEU A 76 -1.74 1.29 7.15
CA LEU A 76 -3.01 1.01 6.47
C LEU A 76 -3.92 0.03 7.23
N LEU A 77 -3.52 -0.46 8.40
CA LEU A 77 -4.38 -1.26 9.27
C LEU A 77 -5.05 -0.35 10.30
N CYS A 78 -6.39 -0.45 10.38
CA CYS A 78 -7.13 0.21 11.45
C CYS A 78 -6.89 -0.50 12.79
N CYS A 79 -7.21 0.15 13.91
CA CYS A 79 -6.99 -0.41 15.26
C CYS A 79 -7.61 -1.79 15.48
N VAL A 80 -8.68 -2.15 14.76
CA VAL A 80 -9.35 -3.46 14.85
C VAL A 80 -8.57 -4.55 14.11
N HIS A 81 -7.86 -4.19 13.04
CA HIS A 81 -7.12 -5.13 12.19
C HIS A 81 -5.61 -4.98 12.33
N LEU A 82 -5.14 -4.19 13.30
CA LEU A 82 -3.73 -4.09 13.66
C LEU A 82 -3.37 -5.25 14.60
N ASP A 83 -3.61 -6.46 14.12
CA ASP A 83 -3.25 -7.71 14.75
C ASP A 83 -2.19 -8.44 13.90
N GLN A 84 -1.48 -9.38 14.52
CA GLN A 84 -0.36 -10.06 13.88
C GLN A 84 -0.78 -10.86 12.64
N GLU A 85 -1.98 -11.46 12.64
CA GLU A 85 -2.48 -12.28 11.53
C GLU A 85 -2.78 -11.41 10.31
N ASN A 86 -3.55 -10.33 10.51
CA ASN A 86 -3.83 -9.36 9.45
C ASN A 86 -2.55 -8.69 8.95
N PHE A 87 -1.64 -8.32 9.85
CA PHE A 87 -0.36 -7.73 9.47
C PHE A 87 0.47 -8.65 8.58
N ILE A 88 0.70 -9.90 9.00
CA ILE A 88 1.48 -10.87 8.21
C ILE A 88 0.84 -11.07 6.84
N ARG A 89 -0.49 -11.28 6.79
CA ARG A 89 -1.22 -11.49 5.53
C ARG A 89 -1.06 -10.32 4.57
N GLN A 90 -1.25 -9.09 5.05
CA GLN A 90 -1.12 -7.91 4.19
C GLN A 90 0.34 -7.62 3.83
N PHE A 91 1.28 -7.82 4.74
CA PHE A 91 2.69 -7.61 4.46
C PHE A 91 3.21 -8.57 3.38
N SER A 92 2.85 -9.85 3.45
CA SER A 92 3.16 -10.81 2.37
C SER A 92 2.54 -10.38 1.04
N ARG A 93 1.33 -9.81 1.05
CA ARG A 93 0.71 -9.25 -0.16
C ARG A 93 1.49 -8.05 -0.70
N ALA A 94 1.94 -7.15 0.16
CA ALA A 94 2.82 -6.02 -0.17
C ALA A 94 4.07 -6.50 -0.92
N GLN A 95 4.72 -7.51 -0.34
CA GLN A 95 5.93 -8.11 -0.88
C GLN A 95 5.69 -8.74 -2.25
N MET A 96 4.59 -9.49 -2.43
CA MET A 96 4.23 -10.08 -3.73
C MET A 96 4.02 -9.03 -4.82
N VAL A 97 3.37 -7.91 -4.48
CA VAL A 97 3.14 -6.81 -5.42
C VAL A 97 4.45 -6.15 -5.81
N LEU A 98 5.34 -5.87 -4.85
CA LEU A 98 6.65 -5.29 -5.14
C LEU A 98 7.57 -6.21 -5.95
N ARG A 99 7.43 -7.52 -5.79
CA ARG A 99 8.12 -8.52 -6.61
C ARG A 99 7.54 -8.61 -8.04
N GLY A 100 6.50 -7.85 -8.37
CA GLY A 100 5.84 -7.89 -9.68
C GLY A 100 4.98 -9.13 -9.91
N VAL A 101 4.66 -9.89 -8.85
CA VAL A 101 3.87 -11.15 -8.94
C VAL A 101 2.37 -10.89 -8.86
N ALA A 102 1.95 -9.65 -8.59
CA ALA A 102 0.56 -9.25 -8.71
C ALA A 102 0.19 -9.11 -10.20
N ARG A 103 -0.01 -10.25 -10.87
CA ARG A 103 -0.79 -10.29 -12.11
C ARG A 103 -2.14 -9.64 -11.82
N ASP A 104 -2.49 -8.68 -12.66
CA ASP A 104 -3.81 -8.07 -12.79
C ASP A 104 -4.93 -9.09 -12.55
N GLY A 105 -5.92 -8.65 -11.77
CA GLY A 105 -6.93 -9.49 -11.15
C GLY A 105 -7.63 -10.46 -12.08
N ARG A 106 -7.78 -11.69 -11.60
CA ARG A 106 -8.94 -12.59 -11.83
C ARG A 106 -8.75 -13.84 -10.97
N ILE A 107 -9.46 -13.90 -9.84
CA ILE A 107 -10.12 -15.11 -9.36
C ILE A 107 -11.46 -14.66 -8.75
#